data_AF-A0A7X9ZMK0-F1
#
_entry.id   AF-A0A7X9ZMK0-F1
#
_cell.length_a   1.000
_cell.length_b   1.000
_cell.length_c   1.000
_cell.angle_alpha   90.00
_cell.angle_beta   90.00
_cell.angle_gamma   90.00
#
_symmetry.space_group_name_H-M   'P 1'
#
loop_
_entity.id
_entity.type
_entity.pdbx_description
1 polymer ?
#
loop_
_entity_poly.entity_id
_entity_poly.type
_entity_poly.pdbx_seq_one_letter_code
_entity_poly.pdbx_strand_id
1 'polypeptide(L)'
;MRVRGIGGWRQTTLLLAILAIPVVAFLITKPSFRASEVDPLPIVREAQRKSFWGSTPKWIDWTDEKRIFREVRDAGYLYCYRFGKIDEACSSDQDEAVHTAVLLLMVDREQRGAKNKSGFSREQLWVAEHPHITRDIRAYCWKLYRDHGGKDARLIASCLANLPAFSPMVDLPVD
;
A
#
# COMPACT_ATOMS: atom_id res chain seq x y z
N MET A 1 -2.25 6.46 -85.11
CA MET A 1 -3.63 6.99 -85.05
C MET A 1 -4.31 6.51 -83.77
N ARG A 2 -4.97 7.44 -83.05
CA ARG A 2 -6.03 7.27 -82.02
C ARG A 2 -5.81 6.36 -80.78
N VAL A 3 -5.41 7.04 -79.69
CA VAL A 3 -6.00 7.17 -78.34
C VAL A 3 -7.15 6.22 -77.89
N ARG A 4 -6.99 5.64 -76.68
CA ARG A 4 -7.90 5.61 -75.49
C ARG A 4 -7.62 4.32 -74.66
N GLY A 5 -7.64 4.26 -73.33
CA GLY A 5 -7.99 5.19 -72.25
C GLY A 5 -7.41 4.67 -70.91
N ILE A 6 -7.15 5.55 -69.94
CA ILE A 6 -7.97 5.70 -68.71
C ILE A 6 -8.00 4.39 -67.91
N GLY A 7 -7.26 4.21 -66.83
CA GLY A 7 -7.41 4.97 -65.59
C GLY A 7 -7.87 3.97 -64.51
N GLY A 8 -7.15 3.89 -63.40
CA GLY A 8 -7.47 2.88 -62.39
C GLY A 8 -6.50 2.84 -61.22
N TRP A 9 -6.10 4.01 -60.72
CA TRP A 9 -5.46 4.17 -59.41
C TRP A 9 -6.43 3.74 -58.30
N ARG A 10 -6.59 2.44 -58.04
CA ARG A 10 -7.33 1.92 -56.87
C ARG A 10 -6.89 0.50 -56.53
N GLN A 11 -5.65 0.30 -56.09
CA GLN A 11 -5.21 -1.01 -55.58
C GLN A 11 -4.28 -0.99 -54.36
N THR A 12 -4.26 0.11 -53.59
CA THR A 12 -3.41 0.22 -52.39
C THR A 12 -4.16 0.66 -51.14
N THR A 13 -5.48 0.50 -51.10
CA THR A 13 -6.32 0.94 -49.96
C THR A 13 -7.28 -0.14 -49.47
N LEU A 14 -6.85 -1.42 -49.49
CA LEU A 14 -7.70 -2.51 -48.99
C LEU A 14 -6.95 -3.65 -48.27
N LEU A 15 -5.69 -3.42 -47.88
CA LEU A 15 -4.88 -4.39 -47.13
C LEU A 15 -4.39 -3.89 -45.76
N LEU A 16 -4.85 -2.72 -45.30
CA LEU A 16 -4.55 -2.18 -43.97
C LEU A 16 -5.70 -2.32 -42.95
N ALA A 17 -6.84 -2.90 -43.34
CA ALA A 17 -8.02 -3.01 -42.47
C ALA A 17 -8.16 -4.35 -41.74
N ILE A 18 -7.31 -5.36 -42.02
CA ILE A 18 -7.49 -6.74 -41.49
C ILE A 18 -6.46 -7.12 -40.41
N LEU A 19 -5.45 -6.28 -40.13
CA LEU A 19 -4.44 -6.54 -39.09
C LEU A 19 -4.62 -5.72 -37.79
N ALA A 20 -5.69 -4.92 -37.68
CA ALA A 20 -5.95 -4.08 -36.50
C ALA A 20 -6.96 -4.67 -35.51
N ILE A 21 -7.38 -5.94 -35.68
CA ILE A 21 -8.43 -6.57 -34.87
C ILE A 21 -7.99 -7.99 -34.46
N PRO A 22 -6.95 -8.11 -33.60
CA PRO A 22 -7.23 -8.75 -32.30
C PRO A 22 -6.47 -8.14 -31.10
N VAL A 23 -5.69 -7.06 -31.25
CA VAL A 23 -4.91 -6.50 -30.12
C VAL A 23 -5.77 -5.59 -29.21
N VAL A 24 -6.82 -4.95 -29.74
CA VAL A 24 -7.70 -4.06 -28.95
C VAL A 24 -8.70 -4.86 -28.09
N ALA A 25 -9.01 -6.11 -28.45
CA ALA A 25 -9.89 -6.97 -27.65
C ALA A 25 -9.22 -7.52 -26.39
N PHE A 26 -7.89 -7.49 -26.30
CA PHE A 26 -7.15 -7.99 -25.12
C PHE A 26 -7.00 -6.95 -24.00
N LEU A 27 -7.35 -5.68 -24.25
CA LEU A 27 -7.20 -4.57 -23.29
C LEU A 27 -8.52 -4.13 -22.63
N ILE A 28 -9.66 -4.72 -22.99
CA ILE A 28 -10.99 -4.33 -22.47
C ILE A 28 -11.73 -5.51 -21.84
N THR A 29 -10.99 -6.45 -21.25
CA THR A 29 -11.52 -7.23 -20.15
C THR A 29 -10.53 -7.13 -19.01
N LYS A 30 -10.55 -5.99 -18.30
CA LYS A 30 -10.32 -6.10 -16.85
C LYS A 30 -11.30 -7.18 -16.42
N PRO A 31 -10.86 -8.33 -15.89
CA PRO A 31 -11.81 -9.23 -15.28
C PRO A 31 -12.48 -8.39 -14.20
N SER A 32 -13.71 -7.95 -14.46
CA SER A 32 -14.68 -7.63 -13.44
C SER A 32 -14.94 -8.97 -12.77
N PHE A 33 -13.97 -9.36 -11.95
CA PHE A 33 -14.12 -10.40 -10.98
C PHE A 33 -15.29 -9.89 -10.15
N ARG A 34 -16.49 -10.38 -10.46
CA ARG A 34 -17.63 -10.23 -9.58
C ARG A 34 -17.08 -10.68 -8.24
N ALA A 35 -16.91 -9.72 -7.32
CA ALA A 35 -16.68 -10.05 -5.94
C ALA A 35 -17.89 -10.91 -5.59
N SER A 36 -17.69 -12.23 -5.57
CA SER A 36 -18.57 -13.08 -4.79
C SER A 36 -18.58 -12.40 -3.44
N GLU A 37 -19.76 -11.97 -3.01
CA GLU A 37 -20.01 -11.17 -1.81
C GLU A 37 -19.79 -12.09 -0.60
N VAL A 38 -18.56 -12.57 -0.46
CA VAL A 38 -18.15 -13.37 0.69
C VAL A 38 -18.16 -12.38 1.84
N ASP A 39 -19.03 -12.65 2.82
CA ASP A 39 -19.01 -11.93 4.08
C ASP A 39 -17.57 -11.95 4.62
N PRO A 40 -16.91 -10.78 4.76
CA PRO A 40 -15.53 -10.74 5.24
C PRO A 40 -15.42 -11.16 6.71
N LEU A 41 -16.52 -11.13 7.47
CA LEU A 41 -16.49 -11.30 8.92
C LEU A 41 -16.04 -12.71 9.36
N PRO A 42 -16.52 -13.83 8.79
CA PRO A 42 -15.99 -15.16 9.08
C PRO A 42 -14.48 -15.29 8.79
N ILE A 43 -14.01 -14.73 7.67
CA ILE A 43 -12.59 -14.75 7.28
C ILE A 43 -11.74 -14.02 8.31
N VAL A 44 -12.15 -12.80 8.66
CA VAL A 44 -11.45 -11.97 9.64
C VAL A 44 -11.40 -12.66 11.00
N ARG A 45 -12.52 -13.23 11.47
CA ARG A 45 -12.55 -13.96 12.75
C ARG A 45 -11.66 -15.19 12.75
N GLU A 46 -11.62 -15.94 11.64
CA GLU A 46 -10.73 -17.08 11.51
C GLU A 46 -9.25 -16.66 11.55
N ALA A 47 -8.89 -15.60 10.82
CA ALA A 47 -7.53 -15.07 10.80
C ALA A 47 -7.10 -14.54 12.18
N GLN A 48 -7.97 -13.79 12.86
CA GLN A 48 -7.75 -13.32 14.24
C GLN A 48 -7.53 -14.46 15.23
N ARG A 49 -8.23 -15.59 15.07
CA ARG A 49 -8.03 -16.78 15.91
C ARG A 49 -6.70 -17.48 15.64
N LYS A 50 -6.22 -17.42 14.39
CA LYS A 50 -4.98 -18.07 13.95
C LYS A 50 -3.74 -17.21 14.18
N SER A 51 -3.89 -15.90 14.19
CA SER A 51 -2.80 -14.97 14.47
C SER A 51 -2.28 -15.14 15.90
N PHE A 52 -0.96 -15.07 16.07
CA PHE A 52 -0.28 -14.96 17.37
C PHE A 52 -0.85 -13.83 18.24
N TRP A 53 -1.31 -12.74 17.62
CA TRP A 53 -1.79 -11.55 18.31
C TRP A 53 -3.26 -11.63 18.78
N GLY A 54 -4.01 -12.66 18.36
CA GLY A 54 -5.40 -12.87 18.77
C GLY A 54 -6.37 -11.78 18.25
N SER A 55 -7.63 -11.76 18.68
CA SER A 55 -8.60 -10.77 18.18
C SER A 55 -8.39 -9.34 18.72
N THR A 56 -7.79 -9.19 19.90
CA THR A 56 -7.64 -7.90 20.61
C THR A 56 -6.18 -7.62 20.99
N PRO A 57 -5.31 -7.29 20.01
CA PRO A 57 -3.92 -6.94 20.31
C PRO A 57 -3.82 -5.64 21.11
N LYS A 58 -3.02 -5.63 22.18
CA LYS A 58 -2.82 -4.44 23.03
C LYS A 58 -2.13 -3.28 22.31
N TRP A 59 -1.25 -3.57 21.34
CA TRP A 59 -0.51 -2.53 20.62
C TRP A 59 -1.40 -1.61 19.78
N ILE A 60 -2.63 -2.03 19.44
CA ILE A 60 -3.57 -1.14 18.73
C ILE A 60 -3.93 0.08 19.57
N ASP A 61 -3.79 0.00 20.89
CA ASP A 61 -4.08 1.09 21.80
C ASP A 61 -2.97 2.13 21.88
N TRP A 62 -1.81 1.89 21.26
CA TRP A 62 -0.68 2.83 21.21
C TRP A 62 -0.87 3.94 20.17
N THR A 63 -1.91 3.84 19.33
CA THR A 63 -2.25 4.86 18.33
C THR A 63 -3.63 5.45 18.58
N ASP A 64 -3.78 6.74 18.29
CA ASP A 64 -5.09 7.40 18.26
C ASP A 64 -5.89 7.01 16.99
N GLU A 65 -5.23 6.41 15.99
CA GLU A 65 -5.81 6.01 14.70
C GLU A 65 -6.33 4.55 14.71
N LYS A 66 -6.84 4.08 15.87
CA LYS A 66 -7.24 2.66 16.09
C LYS A 66 -8.14 2.10 15.00
N ARG A 67 -9.11 2.89 14.54
CA ARG A 67 -10.06 2.47 13.49
C ARG A 67 -9.34 2.14 12.19
N ILE A 68 -8.44 3.03 11.75
CA ILE A 68 -7.71 2.86 10.48
C ILE A 68 -6.83 1.63 10.54
N PHE A 69 -6.10 1.42 11.64
CA PHE A 69 -5.22 0.25 11.76
C PHE A 69 -5.98 -1.06 11.92
N ARG A 70 -7.20 -1.06 12.50
CA ARG A 70 -8.10 -2.22 12.44
C ARG A 70 -8.57 -2.51 11.01
N GLU A 71 -8.89 -1.49 10.23
CA GLU A 71 -9.27 -1.65 8.83
C GLU A 71 -8.12 -2.22 7.97
N VAL A 72 -6.89 -1.72 8.17
CA VAL A 72 -5.68 -2.26 7.49
C VAL A 72 -5.44 -3.71 7.86
N ARG A 73 -5.59 -4.03 9.15
CA ARG A 73 -5.46 -5.38 9.68
C ARG A 73 -6.45 -6.35 9.04
N ASP A 74 -7.74 -5.98 9.07
CA ASP A 74 -8.80 -6.80 8.50
C ASP A 74 -8.61 -6.97 6.97
N ALA A 75 -8.16 -5.92 6.27
CA ALA A 75 -7.80 -6.00 4.86
C ALA A 75 -6.60 -6.93 4.61
N GLY A 76 -5.62 -6.96 5.52
CA GLY A 76 -4.50 -7.92 5.56
C GLY A 76 -4.97 -9.37 5.60
N TYR A 77 -5.96 -9.67 6.44
CA TYR A 77 -6.54 -11.01 6.49
C TYR A 77 -7.27 -11.40 5.21
N LEU A 78 -7.99 -10.44 4.61
CA LEU A 78 -8.61 -10.65 3.30
C LEU A 78 -7.57 -10.85 2.19
N TYR A 79 -6.37 -10.26 2.32
CA TYR A 79 -5.24 -10.55 1.44
C TYR A 79 -4.79 -12.01 1.60
N CYS A 80 -4.58 -12.49 2.83
CA CYS A 80 -4.20 -13.88 3.09
C CYS A 80 -5.21 -14.88 2.50
N TYR A 81 -6.51 -14.61 2.67
CA TYR A 81 -7.57 -15.42 2.06
C TYR A 81 -7.53 -15.42 0.52
N ARG A 82 -7.27 -14.26 -0.09
CA ARG A 82 -7.31 -14.12 -1.55
C ARG A 82 -6.12 -14.75 -2.25
N PHE A 83 -4.94 -14.66 -1.65
CA PHE A 83 -3.68 -15.04 -2.30
C PHE A 83 -3.05 -16.32 -1.73
N GLY A 84 -3.67 -16.92 -0.71
CA GLY A 84 -3.16 -18.12 -0.06
C GLY A 84 -4.19 -18.76 0.85
N LYS A 85 -3.72 -19.24 2.00
CA LYS A 85 -4.56 -19.79 3.06
C LYS A 85 -4.57 -18.81 4.23
N ILE A 86 -5.68 -18.77 4.95
CA ILE A 86 -5.69 -18.15 6.28
C ILE A 86 -4.99 -19.14 7.21
N ASP A 87 -3.71 -18.96 7.44
CA ASP A 87 -2.91 -19.71 8.42
C ASP A 87 -2.24 -18.77 9.41
N GLU A 88 -1.59 -19.36 10.42
CA GLU A 88 -0.91 -18.61 11.47
C GLU A 88 0.19 -17.70 10.90
N ALA A 89 0.97 -18.20 9.93
CA ALA A 89 2.07 -17.45 9.33
C ALA A 89 1.56 -16.19 8.62
N CYS A 90 0.64 -16.31 7.66
CA CYS A 90 0.15 -15.13 6.94
C CYS A 90 -0.61 -14.18 7.87
N SER A 91 -1.44 -14.70 8.78
CA SER A 91 -2.22 -13.84 9.69
C SER A 91 -1.32 -13.08 10.67
N SER A 92 -0.28 -13.74 11.18
CA SER A 92 0.68 -13.10 12.10
C SER A 92 1.57 -12.10 11.39
N ASP A 93 2.02 -12.38 10.16
CA ASP A 93 2.79 -11.42 9.34
C ASP A 93 2.01 -10.12 9.08
N GLN A 94 0.71 -10.23 8.80
CA GLN A 94 -0.13 -9.05 8.61
C GLN A 94 -0.27 -8.26 9.91
N ASP A 95 -0.49 -8.93 11.05
CA ASP A 95 -0.55 -8.27 12.35
C ASP A 95 0.76 -7.62 12.76
N GLU A 96 1.89 -8.29 12.52
CA GLU A 96 3.22 -7.76 12.78
C GLU A 96 3.48 -6.51 11.94
N ALA A 97 3.11 -6.53 10.66
CA ALA A 97 3.21 -5.33 9.81
C ALA A 97 2.37 -4.17 10.34
N VAL A 98 1.13 -4.42 10.77
CA VAL A 98 0.28 -3.37 11.37
C VAL A 98 0.88 -2.87 12.68
N HIS A 99 1.36 -3.77 13.54
CA HIS A 99 2.04 -3.43 14.78
C HIS A 99 3.28 -2.56 14.54
N THR A 100 4.15 -2.95 13.59
CA THR A 100 5.32 -2.17 13.20
C THR A 100 4.93 -0.78 12.69
N ALA A 101 3.91 -0.68 11.84
CA ALA A 101 3.43 0.61 11.35
C ALA A 101 2.93 1.52 12.50
N VAL A 102 2.20 0.96 13.46
CA VAL A 102 1.78 1.68 14.67
C VAL A 102 2.98 2.16 15.49
N LEU A 103 3.95 1.26 15.73
CA LEU A 103 5.16 1.57 16.50
C LEU A 103 5.97 2.69 15.85
N LEU A 104 6.16 2.64 14.53
CA LEU A 104 6.90 3.66 13.78
C LEU A 104 6.24 5.04 13.86
N LEU A 105 4.91 5.11 13.80
CA LEU A 105 4.19 6.38 13.98
C LEU A 105 4.26 6.90 15.42
N MET A 106 4.27 6.00 16.40
CA MET A 106 4.44 6.36 17.81
C MET A 106 5.84 6.95 18.06
N VAL A 107 6.89 6.27 17.58
CA VAL A 107 8.29 6.75 17.68
C VAL A 107 8.45 8.11 17.00
N ASP A 108 7.92 8.28 15.79
CA ASP A 108 7.96 9.57 15.09
C ASP A 108 7.24 10.67 15.91
N ARG A 109 6.08 10.38 16.51
CA ARG A 109 5.37 11.34 17.37
C ARG A 109 6.21 11.75 18.59
N GLU A 110 6.82 10.79 19.27
CA GLU A 110 7.66 11.05 20.44
C GLU A 110 8.89 11.89 20.06
N GLN A 111 9.54 11.55 18.95
CA GLN A 111 10.74 12.24 18.47
C GLN A 111 10.48 13.68 18.02
N ARG A 112 9.30 14.00 17.46
CA ARG A 112 8.93 15.40 17.16
C ARG A 112 8.82 16.28 18.41
N GLY A 113 8.57 15.70 19.59
CA GLY A 113 8.50 16.43 20.85
C GLY A 113 9.87 16.72 21.49
N ALA A 114 10.95 16.21 20.90
CA ALA A 114 12.26 16.24 21.50
C ALA A 114 12.90 17.65 21.41
N LYS A 115 13.37 18.16 22.55
CA LYS A 115 13.82 19.56 22.70
C LYS A 115 15.32 19.76 22.51
N ASN A 116 16.12 18.70 22.68
CA ASN A 116 17.57 18.79 22.60
C ASN A 116 18.09 18.56 21.18
N LYS A 117 18.31 19.65 20.44
CA LYS A 117 18.81 19.59 19.06
C LYS A 117 20.33 19.47 18.95
N SER A 118 21.08 19.55 20.06
CA SER A 118 22.56 19.60 20.02
C SER A 118 23.22 18.29 19.61
N GLY A 119 22.46 17.18 19.61
CA GLY A 119 22.92 15.85 19.18
C GLY A 119 22.45 15.44 17.78
N PHE A 120 21.77 16.33 17.04
CA PHE A 120 21.21 15.95 15.74
C PHE A 120 22.28 15.80 14.65
N SER A 121 22.13 14.77 13.83
CA SER A 121 22.79 14.66 12.53
C SER A 121 22.34 15.79 11.60
N ARG A 122 23.05 16.00 10.50
CA ARG A 122 22.69 17.01 9.49
C ARG A 122 21.29 16.76 8.91
N GLU A 123 20.96 15.50 8.66
CA GLU A 123 19.66 15.06 8.16
C GLU A 123 18.56 15.36 9.18
N GLN A 124 18.81 15.06 10.46
CA GLN A 124 17.87 15.32 11.55
C GLN A 124 17.62 16.82 11.79
N LEU A 125 18.67 17.64 11.67
CA LEU A 125 18.54 19.11 11.70
C LEU A 125 17.67 19.61 10.54
N TRP A 126 17.94 19.12 9.33
CA TRP A 126 17.17 19.51 8.15
C TRP A 126 15.69 19.11 8.27
N VAL A 127 15.40 17.90 8.76
CA VAL A 127 14.04 17.44 9.07
C VAL A 127 13.39 18.35 10.12
N ALA A 128 14.12 18.72 11.17
CA ALA A 128 13.59 19.60 12.23
C ALA A 128 13.24 21.00 11.71
N GLU A 129 13.93 21.48 10.67
CA GLU A 129 13.62 22.73 9.95
C GLU A 129 12.46 22.57 8.96
N HIS A 130 12.17 21.34 8.50
CA HIS A 130 11.15 21.02 7.51
C HIS A 130 10.11 20.01 8.05
N PRO A 131 9.34 20.36 9.11
CA PRO A 131 8.49 19.41 9.82
C PRO A 131 7.35 18.80 8.97
N HIS A 132 7.01 19.43 7.83
CA HIS A 132 6.01 18.93 6.89
C HIS A 132 6.42 17.62 6.20
N ILE A 133 7.72 17.32 6.14
CA ILE A 133 8.25 16.14 5.42
C ILE A 133 7.73 14.83 6.01
N THR A 134 7.71 14.71 7.34
CA THR A 134 7.15 13.51 7.99
C THR A 134 5.68 13.29 7.63
N ARG A 135 4.89 14.37 7.55
CA ARG A 135 3.48 14.33 7.12
C ARG A 135 3.37 13.89 5.66
N ASP A 136 4.22 14.42 4.79
CA ASP A 136 4.17 14.14 3.36
C ASP A 136 4.62 12.70 3.06
N ILE A 137 5.61 12.17 3.79
CA ILE A 137 6.00 10.74 3.76
C ILE A 137 4.84 9.86 4.19
N ARG A 138 4.18 10.17 5.32
CA ARG A 138 3.00 9.42 5.78
C ARG A 138 1.90 9.42 4.71
N ALA A 139 1.60 10.57 4.12
CA ALA A 139 0.59 10.70 3.07
C ALA A 139 0.96 9.88 1.83
N TYR A 140 2.24 9.90 1.43
CA TYR A 140 2.75 9.08 0.34
C TYR A 140 2.62 7.59 0.62
N CYS A 141 3.01 7.12 1.80
CA CYS A 141 2.90 5.70 2.18
C CYS A 141 1.45 5.22 2.16
N TRP A 142 0.52 6.03 2.68
CA TRP A 142 -0.91 5.72 2.60
C TRP A 142 -1.45 5.73 1.17
N LYS A 143 -0.95 6.64 0.32
CA LYS A 143 -1.30 6.66 -1.10
C LYS A 143 -0.80 5.38 -1.78
N LEU A 144 0.47 5.00 -1.56
CA LEU A 144 1.05 3.78 -2.11
C LEU A 144 0.26 2.53 -1.68
N TYR A 145 -0.10 2.45 -0.40
CA TYR A 145 -0.98 1.39 0.12
C TYR A 145 -2.29 1.28 -0.65
N ARG A 146 -2.99 2.41 -0.87
CA ARG A 146 -4.24 2.42 -1.63
C ARG A 146 -4.06 2.11 -3.11
N ASP A 147 -3.02 2.64 -3.74
CA ASP A 147 -2.72 2.42 -5.17
C ASP A 147 -2.42 0.94 -5.45
N HIS A 148 -1.88 0.22 -4.47
CA HIS A 148 -1.65 -1.23 -4.50
C HIS A 148 -2.84 -2.06 -3.97
N GLY A 149 -4.03 -1.44 -3.92
CA GLY A 149 -5.29 -2.11 -3.62
C GLY A 149 -5.69 -2.12 -2.14
N GLY A 150 -4.86 -1.60 -1.24
CA GLY A 150 -5.18 -1.42 0.17
C GLY A 150 -5.48 -2.73 0.90
N LYS A 151 -4.68 -3.77 0.64
CA LYS A 151 -4.90 -5.10 1.26
C LYS A 151 -3.67 -5.71 1.93
N ASP A 152 -2.45 -5.42 1.49
CA ASP A 152 -1.24 -5.99 2.12
C ASP A 152 -0.64 -5.01 3.12
N ALA A 153 -0.78 -5.28 4.42
CA ALA A 153 -0.29 -4.41 5.48
C ALA A 153 1.24 -4.28 5.49
N ARG A 154 1.97 -5.26 4.94
CA ARG A 154 3.43 -5.20 4.85
C ARG A 154 3.90 -4.01 4.02
N LEU A 155 3.13 -3.60 3.02
CA LEU A 155 3.46 -2.45 2.19
C LEU A 155 3.44 -1.12 2.98
N ILE A 156 2.45 -0.93 3.87
CA ILE A 156 2.42 0.30 4.69
C ILE A 156 3.56 0.28 5.72
N ALA A 157 3.85 -0.87 6.33
CA ALA A 157 4.96 -1.04 7.27
C ALA A 157 6.32 -0.77 6.61
N SER A 158 6.60 -1.39 5.46
CA SER A 158 7.86 -1.20 4.74
C SER A 158 8.05 0.24 4.27
N CYS A 159 6.99 0.92 3.85
CA CYS A 159 7.10 2.33 3.47
C CYS A 159 7.42 3.21 4.69
N LEU A 160 6.68 3.01 5.78
CA LEU A 160 6.86 3.77 7.03
C LEU A 160 8.17 3.45 7.75
N ALA A 161 8.84 2.33 7.45
CA ALA A 161 10.13 1.98 8.06
C ALA A 161 11.22 3.05 7.82
N ASN A 162 11.04 3.90 6.81
CA ASN A 162 11.93 5.04 6.56
C ASN A 162 11.62 6.23 7.47
N LEU A 163 10.44 6.29 8.10
CA LEU A 163 9.99 7.44 8.89
C LEU A 163 10.93 7.78 10.05
N PRO A 164 11.45 6.84 10.85
CA PRO A 164 12.39 7.15 11.93
C PRO A 164 13.70 7.80 11.45
N ALA A 165 14.16 7.49 10.24
CA ALA A 165 15.32 8.16 9.65
C ALA A 165 15.05 9.63 9.33
N PHE A 166 13.77 9.99 9.17
CA PHE A 166 13.28 11.35 8.97
C PHE A 166 12.58 11.90 10.21
N SER A 167 12.87 11.34 11.38
CA SER A 167 12.42 11.86 12.67
C SER A 167 13.68 12.25 13.46
N PRO A 168 13.74 13.46 14.04
CA PRO A 168 14.95 13.89 14.74
C PRO A 168 15.18 13.01 15.96
N MET A 169 16.19 12.13 15.94
CA MET A 169 16.50 11.30 17.09
C MET A 169 17.22 12.17 18.11
N VAL A 170 16.60 12.37 19.27
CA VAL A 170 17.34 12.70 20.49
C VAL A 170 17.55 11.38 21.22
N ASP A 171 18.70 11.21 21.86
CA ASP A 171 18.89 10.16 22.86
C ASP A 171 17.69 10.20 23.81
N LEU A 172 16.87 9.14 23.78
CA LEU A 172 15.84 8.96 24.78
C LEU A 172 16.58 8.75 26.11
N PRO A 173 16.25 9.50 27.18
CA PRO A 173 16.79 9.16 28.49
C PRO A 173 16.39 7.72 28.79
N VAL A 174 17.40 6.87 28.95
CA VAL A 174 17.22 5.51 29.44
C VAL A 174 17.11 5.66 30.96
N ASP A 175 15.88 5.65 31.46
CA ASP A 175 15.62 5.52 32.90
C ASP A 175 15.90 4.08 33.36
#